data_AF-A0A3C0BBU4-F1
#
_entry.id   AF-A0A3C0BBU4-F1
#
_cell.length_a   1.000
_cell.length_b   1.000
_cell.length_c   1.000
_cell.angle_alpha   90.00
_cell.angle_beta   90.00
_cell.angle_gamma   90.00
#
_symmetry.space_group_name_H-M   'P 1'
#
loop_
_entity.id
_entity.type
_entity.pdbx_description
1 polymer ?
#
loop_
_entity_poly.entity_id
_entity_poly.type
_entity_poly.pdbx_seq_one_letter_code
_entity_poly.pdbx_strand_id
1 'polypeptide(L)'
;YAPLDFGAARFCELRVWAMFNHVSSNMQQYFDYAAGDISKERMPLFIKPDRKLSVRDLMAFKRDHLEGTDLDMSRDIGAGPFGLPYRWRPLTWEYEGKSYFNERVTATQQTGFSFISQMRSWMPDHIGGIFWFGADDAASTVYMPFYCGITKVPHVVAQGNGDILTYSETAAFWVFNRVAHFAYLFYNRVMPDLTKVQHELEEHFMVQIAEMDDKAGKLYQTDPAAARELLTRFDAEIANNTIDRWRQLGEFLLVKYLDGNVKREQDGEFLRNPWGYPQPPQFPGYNDEWKKEVIQQTGDKFQVK
;
A
#
# COMPACT_ATOMS: atom_id res chain seq x y z
N TYR A 1 22.08 -12.14 -18.28
CA TYR A 1 20.99 -12.14 -17.27
C TYR A 1 19.96 -11.15 -17.80
N ALA A 2 18.71 -11.58 -18.07
CA ALA A 2 17.62 -10.80 -18.68
C ALA A 2 18.00 -9.91 -19.89
N PRO A 3 18.10 -10.46 -21.12
CA PRO A 3 18.19 -9.63 -22.34
C PRO A 3 17.04 -8.62 -22.39
N LEU A 4 17.34 -7.40 -22.84
CA LEU A 4 16.33 -6.36 -22.97
C LEU A 4 15.40 -6.70 -24.13
N ASP A 5 14.16 -7.07 -23.80
CA ASP A 5 13.03 -7.21 -24.72
C ASP A 5 11.86 -6.33 -24.27
N PHE A 6 10.74 -6.41 -24.98
CA PHE A 6 9.51 -5.69 -24.61
C PHE A 6 9.11 -5.95 -23.15
N GLY A 7 9.15 -7.19 -22.69
CA GLY A 7 8.72 -7.56 -21.34
C GLY A 7 9.68 -7.04 -20.26
N ALA A 8 10.99 -7.10 -20.51
CA ALA A 8 12.00 -6.54 -19.62
C ALA A 8 11.84 -5.02 -19.48
N ALA A 9 11.57 -4.31 -20.57
CA ALA A 9 11.25 -2.89 -20.52
C ALA A 9 9.90 -2.64 -19.82
N ARG A 10 8.80 -3.17 -20.36
CA ARG A 10 7.44 -2.89 -19.92
C ARG A 10 7.13 -3.35 -18.50
N PHE A 11 7.58 -4.54 -18.10
CA PHE A 11 7.26 -5.11 -16.79
C PHE A 11 8.32 -4.85 -15.70
N CYS A 12 9.50 -4.33 -16.08
CA CYS A 12 10.57 -4.02 -15.12
C CYS A 12 11.01 -2.57 -15.18
N GLU A 13 11.55 -2.09 -16.30
CA GLU A 13 12.04 -0.71 -16.43
C GLU A 13 10.94 0.32 -16.16
N LEU A 14 9.69 0.05 -16.54
CA LEU A 14 8.56 0.95 -16.27
C LEU A 14 8.36 1.28 -14.78
N ARG A 15 8.57 0.31 -13.89
CA ARG A 15 8.44 0.51 -12.43
C ARG A 15 9.61 1.32 -11.87
N VAL A 16 10.79 1.17 -12.47
CA VAL A 16 11.97 2.00 -12.15
C VAL A 16 11.75 3.43 -12.66
N TRP A 17 11.22 3.57 -13.88
CA TRP A 17 10.84 4.85 -14.47
C TRP A 17 9.83 5.58 -13.60
N ALA A 18 8.79 4.91 -13.12
CA ALA A 18 7.77 5.50 -12.24
C ALA A 18 8.40 6.12 -10.99
N MET A 19 9.25 5.35 -10.28
CA MET A 19 10.00 5.86 -9.13
C MET A 19 10.87 7.07 -9.49
N PHE A 20 11.61 7.00 -10.60
CA PHE A 20 12.48 8.09 -11.04
C PHE A 20 11.67 9.35 -11.40
N ASN A 21 10.51 9.18 -12.04
CA ASN A 21 9.63 10.25 -12.48
C ASN A 21 9.05 11.04 -11.30
N HIS A 22 8.83 10.40 -10.15
CA HIS A 22 8.42 11.09 -8.92
C HIS A 22 9.49 12.02 -8.33
N VAL A 23 10.76 11.87 -8.73
CA VAL A 23 11.89 12.57 -8.08
C VAL A 23 12.80 13.34 -9.05
N SER A 24 12.51 13.29 -10.34
CA SER A 24 13.29 13.95 -11.39
C SER A 24 12.38 14.44 -12.51
N SER A 25 12.41 15.74 -12.79
CA SER A 25 11.63 16.37 -13.86
C SER A 25 12.07 15.97 -15.27
N ASN A 26 13.18 15.23 -15.40
CA ASN A 26 13.79 14.89 -16.69
C ASN A 26 13.45 13.45 -17.15
N MET A 27 12.53 12.76 -16.48
CA MET A 27 12.27 11.34 -16.76
C MET A 27 11.30 11.09 -17.91
N GLN A 28 10.50 12.08 -18.28
CA GLN A 28 9.49 11.91 -19.33
C GLN A 28 10.09 11.49 -20.68
N GLN A 29 11.32 11.92 -21.00
CA GLN A 29 12.00 11.55 -22.24
C GLN A 29 12.27 10.04 -22.37
N TYR A 30 12.29 9.30 -21.25
CA TYR A 30 12.53 7.86 -21.21
C TYR A 30 11.23 7.05 -21.12
N PHE A 31 10.06 7.69 -21.16
CA PHE A 31 8.78 7.01 -21.02
C PHE A 31 8.58 5.96 -22.12
N ASP A 32 8.77 6.32 -23.40
CA ASP A 32 8.58 5.37 -24.52
C ASP A 32 9.47 4.12 -24.39
N TYR A 33 10.72 4.29 -23.94
CA TYR A 33 11.64 3.19 -23.66
C TYR A 33 11.09 2.28 -22.56
N ALA A 34 10.74 2.88 -21.41
CA ALA A 34 10.22 2.15 -20.27
C ALA A 34 8.86 1.48 -20.59
N ALA A 35 8.09 2.10 -21.48
CA ALA A 35 6.82 1.64 -22.03
C ALA A 35 6.98 0.51 -23.07
N GLY A 36 8.20 0.03 -23.35
CA GLY A 36 8.43 -1.17 -24.15
C GLY A 36 9.05 -0.93 -25.53
N ASP A 37 9.23 0.32 -25.97
CA ASP A 37 9.93 0.61 -27.22
C ASP A 37 11.45 0.59 -27.01
N ILE A 38 12.03 -0.61 -27.11
CA ILE A 38 13.46 -0.85 -26.92
C ILE A 38 14.37 -0.22 -27.98
N SER A 39 13.80 0.43 -29.01
CA SER A 39 14.56 1.21 -29.99
C SER A 39 14.91 2.63 -29.50
N LYS A 40 14.22 3.10 -28.45
CA LYS A 40 14.42 4.42 -27.84
C LYS A 40 15.66 4.47 -26.95
N GLU A 41 16.04 5.68 -26.58
CA GLU A 41 17.14 5.91 -25.66
C GLU A 41 16.88 5.22 -24.32
N ARG A 42 17.85 4.44 -23.86
CA ARG A 42 17.72 3.69 -22.61
C ARG A 42 17.78 4.64 -21.42
N MET A 43 16.90 4.40 -20.44
CA MET A 43 16.95 5.07 -19.16
C MET A 43 18.30 4.84 -18.45
N PRO A 44 18.88 5.85 -17.78
CA PRO A 44 20.11 5.66 -17.02
C PRO A 44 19.90 4.75 -15.81
N LEU A 45 20.94 4.01 -15.42
CA LEU A 45 20.91 3.15 -14.23
C LEU A 45 20.73 3.94 -12.92
N PHE A 46 21.26 5.16 -12.87
CA PHE A 46 21.19 6.05 -11.71
C PHE A 46 20.81 7.45 -12.16
N ILE A 47 20.03 8.12 -11.32
CA ILE A 47 19.70 9.54 -11.49
C ILE A 47 20.07 10.32 -10.24
N LYS A 48 20.20 11.64 -10.39
CA LYS A 48 20.23 12.58 -9.27
C LYS A 48 18.82 13.13 -9.08
N PRO A 49 18.16 12.89 -7.93
CA PRO A 49 16.88 13.51 -7.61
C PRO A 49 16.97 15.04 -7.57
N ASP A 50 15.87 15.72 -7.90
CA ASP A 50 15.75 17.19 -7.84
C ASP A 50 15.76 17.72 -6.40
N ARG A 51 15.45 16.85 -5.42
CA ARG A 51 15.44 17.15 -3.99
C ARG A 51 15.91 15.97 -3.14
N LYS A 52 16.18 16.23 -1.86
CA LYS A 52 16.40 15.15 -0.88
C LYS A 52 15.13 14.31 -0.72
N LEU A 53 15.33 13.01 -0.48
CA LEU A 53 14.26 12.04 -0.27
C LEU A 53 14.04 11.82 1.23
N SER A 54 12.78 11.70 1.60
CA SER A 54 12.29 11.29 2.91
C SER A 54 11.90 9.82 2.89
N VAL A 55 11.76 9.17 4.06
CA VAL A 55 11.24 7.79 4.12
C VAL A 55 9.84 7.69 3.51
N ARG A 56 9.00 8.73 3.69
CA ARG A 56 7.65 8.77 3.10
C ARG A 56 7.68 8.73 1.57
N ASP A 57 8.68 9.33 0.93
CA ASP A 57 8.86 9.22 -0.52
C ASP A 57 9.08 7.76 -0.94
N LEU A 58 9.96 7.04 -0.22
CA LEU A 58 10.19 5.61 -0.49
C LEU A 58 8.96 4.74 -0.23
N MET A 59 8.14 5.08 0.77
CA MET A 59 6.87 4.39 1.02
C MET A 59 5.92 4.61 -0.17
N ALA A 60 5.78 5.86 -0.63
CA ALA A 60 4.94 6.19 -1.78
C ALA A 60 5.39 5.49 -3.07
N PHE A 61 6.70 5.38 -3.34
CA PHE A 61 7.19 4.67 -4.53
C PHE A 61 6.79 3.19 -4.54
N LYS A 62 6.75 2.55 -3.36
CA LYS A 62 6.33 1.15 -3.24
C LYS A 62 4.83 0.97 -3.44
N ARG A 63 4.04 2.04 -3.27
CA ARG A 63 2.57 2.08 -3.39
C ARG A 63 2.08 2.41 -4.80
N ASP A 64 2.98 2.65 -5.74
CA ASP A 64 2.67 3.14 -7.07
C ASP A 64 1.98 2.09 -7.97
N HIS A 65 0.90 2.52 -8.62
CA HIS A 65 0.19 1.79 -9.68
C HIS A 65 0.18 2.53 -11.02
N LEU A 66 1.16 3.40 -11.27
CA LEU A 66 1.24 4.26 -12.45
C LEU A 66 0.08 5.26 -12.57
N GLU A 67 -0.56 5.62 -11.45
CA GLU A 67 -1.64 6.60 -11.44
C GLU A 67 -1.19 7.94 -12.03
N GLY A 68 -2.08 8.60 -12.80
CA GLY A 68 -1.77 9.84 -13.49
C GLY A 68 -1.00 9.67 -14.82
N THR A 69 -0.80 8.43 -15.27
CA THR A 69 -0.29 8.12 -16.61
C THR A 69 -1.38 7.47 -17.46
N ASP A 70 -1.15 7.38 -18.78
CA ASP A 70 -2.03 6.63 -19.69
C ASP A 70 -2.05 5.11 -19.40
N LEU A 71 -1.22 4.62 -18.48
CA LEU A 71 -1.09 3.22 -18.11
C LEU A 71 -1.82 2.88 -16.81
N ASP A 72 -2.55 3.84 -16.24
CA ASP A 72 -3.32 3.68 -15.02
C ASP A 72 -4.47 2.67 -15.20
N MET A 73 -4.23 1.45 -14.71
CA MET A 73 -5.19 0.35 -14.75
C MET A 73 -6.45 0.60 -13.89
N SER A 74 -6.55 1.65 -13.10
CA SER A 74 -7.80 2.02 -12.41
C SER A 74 -8.86 2.63 -13.35
N ARG A 75 -8.46 2.97 -14.60
CA ARG A 75 -9.28 3.74 -15.55
C ARG A 75 -9.89 2.91 -16.67
N ASP A 76 -9.46 1.67 -16.87
CA ASP A 76 -10.01 0.79 -17.91
C ASP A 76 -11.10 -0.17 -17.37
N ILE A 77 -11.79 -0.86 -18.28
CA ILE A 77 -12.90 -1.77 -17.94
C ILE A 77 -12.50 -2.93 -17.02
N GLY A 78 -11.24 -3.37 -17.07
CA GLY A 78 -10.69 -4.43 -16.22
C GLY A 78 -10.58 -4.02 -14.75
N ALA A 79 -10.65 -2.72 -14.44
CA ALA A 79 -10.71 -2.21 -13.06
C ALA A 79 -12.06 -2.50 -12.38
N GLY A 80 -13.07 -2.88 -13.17
CA GLY A 80 -14.43 -3.04 -12.71
C GLY A 80 -15.06 -1.72 -12.24
N PRO A 81 -16.25 -1.79 -11.61
CA PRO A 81 -16.99 -0.60 -11.19
C PRO A 81 -16.32 0.19 -10.05
N PHE A 82 -15.31 -0.38 -9.39
CA PHE A 82 -14.67 0.19 -8.22
C PHE A 82 -13.23 0.65 -8.46
N GLY A 83 -12.76 0.63 -9.73
CA GLY A 83 -11.46 1.20 -10.10
C GLY A 83 -10.28 0.47 -9.50
N LEU A 84 -10.31 -0.87 -9.43
CA LEU A 84 -9.23 -1.68 -8.88
C LEU A 84 -7.98 -1.59 -9.78
N PRO A 85 -6.83 -1.09 -9.29
CA PRO A 85 -5.61 -0.94 -10.08
C PRO A 85 -4.79 -2.24 -10.17
N TYR A 86 -5.43 -3.40 -10.00
CA TYR A 86 -4.80 -4.71 -10.06
C TYR A 86 -5.47 -5.58 -11.10
N ARG A 87 -4.70 -6.52 -11.65
CA ARG A 87 -5.19 -7.59 -12.51
C ARG A 87 -4.82 -8.93 -11.91
N TRP A 88 -5.83 -9.78 -11.70
CA TRP A 88 -5.59 -11.14 -11.25
C TRP A 88 -4.79 -11.88 -12.31
N ARG A 89 -3.76 -12.61 -11.86
CA ARG A 89 -2.84 -13.31 -12.76
C ARG A 89 -3.61 -14.31 -13.65
N PRO A 90 -3.13 -14.56 -14.89
CA PRO A 90 -1.83 -14.18 -15.46
C PRO A 90 -1.72 -12.72 -15.94
N LEU A 91 -0.48 -12.21 -16.09
CA LEU A 91 -0.26 -10.86 -16.66
C LEU A 91 -0.48 -10.82 -18.16
N THR A 92 -0.23 -11.92 -18.86
CA THR A 92 -0.38 -12.04 -20.31
C THR A 92 -1.49 -13.04 -20.63
N TRP A 93 -2.19 -12.80 -21.72
CA TRP A 93 -3.29 -13.64 -22.18
C TRP A 93 -3.37 -13.65 -23.70
N GLU A 94 -4.10 -14.62 -24.25
CA GLU A 94 -4.33 -14.75 -25.69
C GLU A 94 -5.81 -14.65 -26.03
N TYR A 95 -6.12 -14.01 -27.15
CA TYR A 95 -7.48 -13.94 -27.69
C TYR A 95 -7.43 -13.75 -29.19
N GLU A 96 -8.20 -14.60 -29.90
CA GLU A 96 -8.24 -14.61 -31.37
C GLU A 96 -6.85 -14.66 -32.03
N GLY A 97 -5.94 -15.45 -31.46
CA GLY A 97 -4.58 -15.65 -31.98
C GLY A 97 -3.61 -14.49 -31.76
N LYS A 98 -3.98 -13.50 -30.96
CA LYS A 98 -3.11 -12.38 -30.56
C LYS A 98 -2.82 -12.44 -29.07
N SER A 99 -1.61 -12.03 -28.70
CA SER A 99 -1.18 -11.90 -27.31
C SER A 99 -1.44 -10.49 -26.79
N TYR A 100 -1.88 -10.40 -25.54
CA TYR A 100 -2.19 -9.19 -24.81
C TYR A 100 -1.56 -9.25 -23.42
N PHE A 101 -1.53 -8.11 -22.73
CA PHE A 101 -0.98 -8.02 -21.39
C PHE A 101 -1.72 -7.00 -20.53
N ASN A 102 -1.50 -7.11 -19.22
CA ASN A 102 -1.85 -6.14 -18.20
C ASN A 102 -0.56 -5.50 -17.68
N GLU A 103 -0.63 -4.25 -17.22
CA GLU A 103 0.53 -3.60 -16.63
C GLU A 103 1.01 -4.36 -15.38
N ARG A 104 2.34 -4.40 -15.24
CA ARG A 104 2.96 -4.83 -14.00
C ARG A 104 3.35 -3.61 -13.19
N VAL A 105 2.51 -3.26 -12.24
CA VAL A 105 2.68 -2.14 -11.33
C VAL A 105 3.60 -2.48 -10.14
N THR A 106 4.00 -1.46 -9.38
CA THR A 106 4.98 -1.61 -8.27
C THR A 106 4.35 -2.28 -7.06
N ALA A 107 3.23 -1.75 -6.59
CA ALA A 107 2.40 -2.41 -5.59
C ALA A 107 1.75 -3.67 -6.16
N THR A 108 1.67 -4.74 -5.38
CA THR A 108 1.06 -5.99 -5.85
C THR A 108 0.55 -6.81 -4.67
N GLN A 109 -0.61 -7.41 -4.89
CA GLN A 109 -1.27 -8.37 -4.01
C GLN A 109 -0.42 -9.61 -3.68
N GLN A 110 0.71 -9.81 -4.37
CA GLN A 110 1.61 -10.93 -4.15
C GLN A 110 2.74 -10.60 -3.15
N THR A 111 2.79 -9.37 -2.66
CA THR A 111 3.81 -8.92 -1.72
C THR A 111 3.60 -9.62 -0.38
N GLY A 112 4.51 -10.51 0.03
CA GLY A 112 4.45 -11.07 1.39
C GLY A 112 4.82 -10.03 2.45
N PHE A 113 5.84 -9.23 2.14
CA PHE A 113 6.27 -8.08 2.92
C PHE A 113 7.11 -7.14 2.04
N SER A 114 7.25 -5.90 2.48
CA SER A 114 8.18 -4.93 1.91
C SER A 114 8.82 -4.12 3.02
N PHE A 115 10.00 -3.55 2.77
CA PHE A 115 10.68 -2.75 3.77
C PHE A 115 11.50 -1.59 3.20
N ILE A 116 11.80 -0.63 4.07
CA ILE A 116 12.77 0.45 3.85
C ILE A 116 13.80 0.38 4.98
N SER A 117 15.08 0.28 4.62
CA SER A 117 16.17 0.32 5.60
C SER A 117 16.73 1.73 5.67
N GLN A 118 16.66 2.33 6.85
CA GLN A 118 17.19 3.66 7.13
C GLN A 118 18.40 3.53 8.06
N MET A 119 19.58 3.89 7.56
CA MET A 119 20.83 3.85 8.31
C MET A 119 21.28 5.27 8.64
N ARG A 120 21.28 5.63 9.93
CA ARG A 120 21.56 6.99 10.43
C ARG A 120 22.92 7.03 11.09
N SER A 121 23.95 7.41 10.32
CA SER A 121 25.35 7.42 10.75
C SER A 121 25.67 8.37 11.91
N TRP A 122 24.77 9.29 12.24
CA TRP A 122 24.92 10.24 13.34
C TRP A 122 24.40 9.72 14.68
N MET A 123 23.91 8.48 14.75
CA MET A 123 23.41 7.83 15.95
C MET A 123 24.21 6.56 16.25
N PRO A 124 24.28 6.08 17.51
CA PRO A 124 24.92 4.82 17.86
C PRO A 124 24.29 3.62 17.13
N ASP A 125 25.07 2.58 16.84
CA ASP A 125 24.65 1.43 16.02
C ASP A 125 23.32 0.78 16.44
N HIS A 126 23.06 0.65 17.74
CA HIS A 126 21.81 0.08 18.27
C HIS A 126 20.57 0.94 17.98
N ILE A 127 20.76 2.24 17.71
CA ILE A 127 19.70 3.24 17.55
C ILE A 127 19.61 3.71 16.09
N GLY A 128 20.75 3.84 15.41
CA GLY A 128 20.85 4.47 14.10
C GLY A 128 20.16 3.70 12.97
N GLY A 129 20.00 2.38 13.11
CA GLY A 129 19.26 1.55 12.16
C GLY A 129 17.77 1.52 12.46
N ILE A 130 16.94 1.93 11.49
CA ILE A 130 15.49 1.73 11.50
C ILE A 130 15.09 0.89 10.29
N PHE A 131 14.39 -0.21 10.55
CA PHE A 131 13.81 -1.12 9.58
C PHE A 131 12.30 -0.87 9.50
N TRP A 132 11.88 -0.07 8.52
CA TRP A 132 10.48 0.23 8.26
C TRP A 132 9.85 -0.96 7.55
N PHE A 133 9.05 -1.75 8.27
CA PHE A 133 8.49 -3.01 7.78
C PHE A 133 6.99 -2.90 7.52
N GLY A 134 6.56 -3.28 6.32
CA GLY A 134 5.16 -3.45 5.95
C GLY A 134 4.88 -4.92 5.60
N ALA A 135 3.84 -5.50 6.20
CA ALA A 135 3.35 -6.83 5.85
C ALA A 135 2.28 -6.73 4.76
N ASP A 136 2.24 -7.70 3.85
CA ASP A 136 1.30 -7.74 2.72
C ASP A 136 1.53 -6.62 1.66
N ASP A 137 0.49 -6.30 0.87
CA ASP A 137 0.53 -5.32 -0.21
C ASP A 137 0.95 -3.92 0.28
N ALA A 138 1.98 -3.35 -0.35
CA ALA A 138 2.52 -2.03 -0.03
C ALA A 138 1.44 -0.92 -0.06
N ALA A 139 0.47 -0.99 -0.98
CA ALA A 139 -0.61 -0.02 -1.10
C ALA A 139 -1.54 -0.01 0.12
N SER A 140 -1.70 -1.16 0.78
CA SER A 140 -2.62 -1.36 1.90
C SER A 140 -1.93 -1.82 3.19
N THR A 141 -0.64 -1.50 3.33
CA THR A 141 0.15 -1.77 4.55
C THR A 141 0.53 -0.49 5.27
N VAL A 142 0.95 -0.62 6.52
CA VAL A 142 1.55 0.46 7.31
C VAL A 142 2.99 0.09 7.57
N TYR A 143 3.92 0.99 7.23
CA TYR A 143 5.34 0.76 7.50
C TYR A 143 5.66 1.06 8.97
N MET A 144 5.76 0.00 9.78
CA MET A 144 6.12 0.08 11.20
C MET A 144 7.64 0.28 11.35
N PRO A 145 8.11 1.28 12.10
CA PRO A 145 9.54 1.53 12.33
C PRO A 145 10.11 0.61 13.41
N PHE A 146 10.87 -0.42 13.03
CA PHE A 146 11.59 -1.25 13.99
C PHE A 146 13.03 -0.76 14.16
N TYR A 147 13.47 -0.52 15.38
CA TYR A 147 14.88 -0.28 15.65
C TYR A 147 15.68 -1.58 15.44
N CYS A 148 16.79 -1.51 14.73
CA CYS A 148 17.60 -2.70 14.46
C CYS A 148 18.33 -3.25 15.71
N GLY A 149 18.45 -2.44 16.77
CA GLY A 149 19.14 -2.81 18.01
C GLY A 149 18.31 -3.61 19.01
N ILE A 150 17.05 -3.95 18.71
CA ILE A 150 16.21 -4.71 19.63
C ILE A 150 16.76 -6.12 19.92
N THR A 151 16.28 -6.73 21.00
CA THR A 151 16.67 -8.09 21.42
C THR A 151 15.58 -9.13 21.15
N LYS A 152 14.37 -8.70 20.81
CA LYS A 152 13.23 -9.57 20.55
C LYS A 152 12.30 -8.96 19.50
N VAL A 153 11.93 -9.75 18.50
CA VAL A 153 10.92 -9.37 17.50
C VAL A 153 9.52 -9.44 18.13
N PRO A 154 8.64 -8.44 17.91
CA PRO A 154 7.27 -8.49 18.40
C PRO A 154 6.49 -9.68 17.83
N HIS A 155 5.77 -10.41 18.67
CA HIS A 155 5.10 -11.67 18.27
C HIS A 155 4.14 -11.49 17.09
N VAL A 156 3.46 -10.34 16.98
CA VAL A 156 2.51 -10.05 15.90
C VAL A 156 3.18 -10.02 14.51
N VAL A 157 4.47 -9.74 14.42
CA VAL A 157 5.26 -9.76 13.16
C VAL A 157 6.31 -10.87 13.13
N ALA A 158 6.35 -11.74 14.14
CA ALA A 158 7.36 -12.77 14.27
C ALA A 158 7.02 -14.01 13.43
N GLN A 159 8.07 -14.70 12.97
CA GLN A 159 7.93 -16.04 12.41
C GLN A 159 7.26 -16.98 13.42
N GLY A 160 6.37 -17.85 12.94
CA GLY A 160 5.65 -18.83 13.76
C GLY A 160 4.27 -18.36 14.22
N ASN A 161 3.92 -17.09 14.02
CA ASN A 161 2.57 -16.61 14.24
C ASN A 161 1.75 -16.75 12.94
N GLY A 162 1.37 -17.99 12.60
CA GLY A 162 0.71 -18.31 11.32
C GLY A 162 1.67 -18.45 10.14
N ASP A 163 1.13 -18.88 9.01
CA ASP A 163 1.81 -19.00 7.72
C ASP A 163 0.80 -18.81 6.59
N ILE A 164 1.21 -18.89 5.30
CA ILE A 164 0.32 -18.64 4.16
C ILE A 164 -0.86 -19.64 4.04
N LEU A 165 -0.79 -20.79 4.72
CA LEU A 165 -1.83 -21.82 4.77
C LEU A 165 -2.48 -21.96 6.16
N THR A 166 -1.91 -21.35 7.19
CA THR A 166 -2.42 -21.39 8.57
C THR A 166 -2.80 -20.01 9.07
N TYR A 167 -4.10 -19.78 9.21
CA TYR A 167 -4.64 -18.51 9.72
C TYR A 167 -4.24 -18.25 11.18
N SER A 168 -3.88 -17.01 11.47
CA SER A 168 -3.74 -16.48 12.83
C SER A 168 -4.38 -15.11 12.92
N GLU A 169 -5.25 -14.91 13.90
CA GLU A 169 -5.94 -13.64 14.12
C GLU A 169 -5.04 -12.51 14.64
N THR A 170 -3.85 -12.87 15.15
CA THR A 170 -2.89 -11.91 15.72
C THR A 170 -1.71 -11.65 14.79
N ALA A 171 -1.57 -12.41 13.70
CA ALA A 171 -0.49 -12.23 12.76
C ALA A 171 -0.72 -11.00 11.90
N ALA A 172 0.28 -10.12 11.85
CA ALA A 172 0.28 -8.94 11.00
C ALA A 172 -0.07 -9.30 9.56
N PHE A 173 0.55 -10.35 9.02
CA PHE A 173 0.28 -10.85 7.67
C PHE A 173 -1.22 -11.04 7.42
N TRP A 174 -1.92 -11.76 8.31
CA TRP A 174 -3.35 -12.06 8.15
C TRP A 174 -4.25 -10.86 8.45
N VAL A 175 -3.89 -10.02 9.42
CA VAL A 175 -4.65 -8.79 9.73
C VAL A 175 -4.60 -7.81 8.56
N PHE A 176 -3.43 -7.59 7.96
CA PHE A 176 -3.29 -6.77 6.75
C PHE A 176 -4.02 -7.40 5.55
N ASN A 177 -3.83 -8.71 5.31
CA ASN A 177 -4.52 -9.44 4.23
C ASN A 177 -6.04 -9.32 4.31
N ARG A 178 -6.65 -9.38 5.50
CA ARG A 178 -8.10 -9.24 5.65
C ARG A 178 -8.60 -7.88 5.17
N VAL A 179 -7.88 -6.81 5.49
CA VAL A 179 -8.22 -5.45 5.06
C VAL A 179 -7.94 -5.26 3.57
N ALA A 180 -6.78 -5.72 3.08
CA ALA A 180 -6.41 -5.67 1.68
C ALA A 180 -7.43 -6.41 0.80
N HIS A 181 -7.82 -7.62 1.21
CA HIS A 181 -8.82 -8.42 0.49
C HIS A 181 -10.18 -7.73 0.41
N PHE A 182 -10.60 -7.05 1.48
CA PHE A 182 -11.81 -6.24 1.45
C PHE A 182 -11.66 -5.02 0.52
N ALA A 183 -10.51 -4.35 0.56
CA ALA A 183 -10.22 -3.21 -0.31
C ALA A 183 -10.25 -3.61 -1.80
N TYR A 184 -9.76 -4.80 -2.16
CA TYR A 184 -9.80 -5.26 -3.55
C TYR A 184 -11.23 -5.37 -4.14
N LEU A 185 -12.25 -5.58 -3.29
CA LEU A 185 -13.64 -5.71 -3.74
C LEU A 185 -14.33 -4.35 -3.95
N PHE A 186 -13.95 -3.33 -3.20
CA PHE A 186 -14.60 -2.00 -3.19
C PHE A 186 -13.57 -0.85 -3.19
N TYR A 187 -12.55 -0.98 -4.04
CA TYR A 187 -11.31 -0.19 -3.96
C TYR A 187 -11.53 1.32 -3.81
N ASN A 188 -12.21 1.97 -4.75
CA ASN A 188 -12.47 3.41 -4.69
C ASN A 188 -13.30 3.87 -3.47
N ARG A 189 -14.09 2.98 -2.86
CA ARG A 189 -14.88 3.30 -1.66
C ARG A 189 -14.05 3.13 -0.39
N VAL A 190 -13.25 2.08 -0.32
CA VAL A 190 -12.53 1.67 0.89
C VAL A 190 -11.21 2.42 1.05
N MET A 191 -10.49 2.64 -0.05
CA MET A 191 -9.15 3.23 0.00
C MET A 191 -9.08 4.60 0.69
N PRO A 192 -10.05 5.53 0.55
CA PRO A 192 -10.00 6.80 1.28
C PRO A 192 -9.95 6.63 2.81
N ASP A 193 -10.76 5.73 3.37
CA ASP A 193 -10.76 5.45 4.82
C ASP A 193 -9.47 4.72 5.23
N LEU A 194 -9.00 3.78 4.41
CA LEU A 194 -7.77 3.04 4.65
C LEU A 194 -6.55 3.97 4.67
N THR A 195 -6.39 4.82 3.65
CA THR A 195 -5.29 5.77 3.53
C THR A 195 -5.31 6.80 4.64
N LYS A 196 -6.50 7.21 5.13
CA LYS A 196 -6.62 8.07 6.31
C LYS A 196 -5.94 7.45 7.54
N VAL A 197 -6.22 6.18 7.84
CA VAL A 197 -5.62 5.46 8.98
C VAL A 197 -4.15 5.12 8.73
N GLN A 198 -3.78 4.80 7.49
CA GLN A 198 -2.38 4.57 7.10
C GLN A 198 -1.54 5.83 7.37
N HIS A 199 -2.02 7.00 6.95
CA HIS A 199 -1.36 8.27 7.24
C HIS A 199 -1.34 8.54 8.75
N GLU A 200 -2.48 8.47 9.44
CA GLU A 200 -2.58 8.67 10.91
C GLU A 200 -1.45 7.94 11.67
N LEU A 201 -1.25 6.65 11.37
CA LEU A 201 -0.21 5.83 12.00
C LEU A 201 1.20 6.26 11.59
N GLU A 202 1.46 6.41 10.29
CA GLU A 202 2.80 6.74 9.78
C GLU A 202 3.26 8.15 10.19
N GLU A 203 2.33 9.09 10.36
CA GLU A 203 2.65 10.41 10.90
C GLU A 203 3.01 10.35 12.37
N HIS A 204 2.25 9.58 13.15
CA HIS A 204 2.51 9.40 14.57
C HIS A 204 3.88 8.77 14.83
N PHE A 205 4.26 7.78 14.03
CA PHE A 205 5.57 7.13 14.11
C PHE A 205 6.74 8.09 13.94
N MET A 206 6.64 9.05 13.01
CA MET A 206 7.72 10.03 12.80
C MET A 206 7.97 10.87 14.04
N VAL A 207 6.90 11.23 14.78
CA VAL A 207 7.00 11.97 16.05
C VAL A 207 7.58 11.07 17.14
N GLN A 208 7.04 9.85 17.28
CA GLN A 208 7.48 8.91 18.31
C GLN A 208 8.94 8.49 18.18
N ILE A 209 9.44 8.31 16.95
CA ILE A 209 10.86 8.01 16.70
C ILE A 209 11.74 9.13 17.21
N ALA A 210 11.41 10.40 16.94
CA ALA A 210 12.21 11.52 17.40
C ALA A 210 12.29 11.59 18.93
N GLU A 211 11.16 11.34 19.61
CA GLU A 211 11.12 11.25 21.08
C GLU A 211 11.90 10.05 21.62
N MET A 212 11.80 8.90 20.94
CA MET A 212 12.46 7.67 21.34
C MET A 212 13.98 7.76 21.12
N ASP A 213 14.43 8.41 20.04
CA ASP A 213 15.84 8.67 19.78
C ASP A 213 16.50 9.47 20.89
N ASP A 214 15.84 10.53 21.40
CA ASP A 214 16.36 11.34 22.51
C ASP A 214 16.45 10.51 23.80
N LYS A 215 15.38 9.76 24.13
CA LYS A 215 15.33 8.92 25.33
C LYS A 215 16.38 7.80 25.28
N ALA A 216 16.43 7.06 24.17
CA ALA A 216 17.37 5.96 23.97
C ALA A 216 18.80 6.48 23.86
N GLY A 217 19.03 7.62 23.21
CA GLY A 217 20.35 8.25 23.10
C GLY A 217 20.93 8.67 24.44
N LYS A 218 20.12 9.27 25.33
CA LYS A 218 20.52 9.59 26.72
C LYS A 218 20.83 8.34 27.52
N LEU A 219 19.95 7.34 27.48
CA LEU A 219 20.12 6.11 28.23
C LEU A 219 21.34 5.31 27.75
N TYR A 220 21.61 5.31 26.45
CA TYR A 220 22.75 4.61 25.86
C TYR A 220 24.10 5.09 26.41
N GLN A 221 24.22 6.37 26.77
CA GLN A 221 25.47 6.93 27.33
C GLN A 221 25.83 6.32 28.69
N THR A 222 24.82 5.89 29.46
CA THR A 222 25.01 5.35 30.81
C THR A 222 24.82 3.83 30.87
N ASP A 223 23.88 3.30 30.09
CA ASP A 223 23.51 1.88 30.05
C ASP A 223 23.01 1.48 28.65
N PRO A 224 23.92 1.04 27.77
CA PRO A 224 23.57 0.55 26.44
C PRO A 224 22.60 -0.64 26.43
N ALA A 225 22.58 -1.47 27.47
CA ALA A 225 21.70 -2.64 27.54
C ALA A 225 20.26 -2.19 27.86
N ALA A 226 20.09 -1.29 28.82
CA ALA A 226 18.79 -0.71 29.14
C ALA A 226 18.22 0.10 27.96
N ALA A 227 19.07 0.77 27.16
CA ALA A 227 18.64 1.43 25.92
C ALA A 227 18.04 0.43 24.92
N ARG A 228 18.68 -0.74 24.73
CA ARG A 228 18.13 -1.79 23.84
C ARG A 228 16.81 -2.36 24.35
N GLU A 229 16.67 -2.54 25.66
CA GLU A 229 15.42 -3.00 26.27
C GLU A 229 14.29 -1.97 26.07
N LEU A 230 14.59 -0.68 26.23
CA LEU A 230 13.66 0.41 25.95
C LEU A 230 13.18 0.37 24.50
N LEU A 231 14.09 0.24 23.54
CA LEU A 231 13.75 0.11 22.12
C LEU A 231 12.93 -1.15 21.83
N THR A 232 13.27 -2.27 22.47
CA THR A 232 12.54 -3.54 22.30
C THR A 232 11.09 -3.43 22.78
N ARG A 233 10.84 -2.72 23.88
CA ARG A 233 9.48 -2.45 24.36
C ARG A 233 8.73 -1.49 23.44
N PHE A 234 9.39 -0.42 23.00
CA PHE A 234 8.81 0.53 22.05
C PHE A 234 8.36 -0.16 20.76
N ASP A 235 9.23 -0.95 20.14
CA ASP A 235 8.92 -1.70 18.92
C ASP A 235 7.74 -2.67 19.09
N ALA A 236 7.67 -3.33 20.25
CA ALA A 236 6.53 -4.20 20.58
C ALA A 236 5.23 -3.41 20.73
N GLU A 237 5.25 -2.25 21.38
CA GLU A 237 4.08 -1.37 21.52
C GLU A 237 3.62 -0.84 20.15
N ILE A 238 4.54 -0.35 19.32
CA ILE A 238 4.25 0.10 17.94
C ILE A 238 3.58 -1.01 17.14
N ALA A 239 4.14 -2.21 17.15
CA ALA A 239 3.61 -3.32 16.39
C ALA A 239 2.20 -3.71 16.86
N ASN A 240 2.02 -3.93 18.16
CA ASN A 240 0.72 -4.34 18.70
C ASN A 240 -0.36 -3.27 18.45
N ASN A 241 -0.06 -2.00 18.70
CA ASN A 241 -0.99 -0.89 18.48
C ASN A 241 -1.38 -0.76 17.00
N THR A 242 -0.41 -0.95 16.10
CA THR A 242 -0.67 -0.94 14.65
C THR A 242 -1.63 -2.05 14.26
N ILE A 243 -1.38 -3.28 14.71
CA ILE A 243 -2.23 -4.43 14.37
C ILE A 243 -3.63 -4.28 14.95
N ASP A 244 -3.76 -3.80 16.18
CA ASP A 244 -5.07 -3.55 16.79
C ASP A 244 -5.83 -2.44 16.05
N ARG A 245 -5.17 -1.33 15.71
CA ARG A 245 -5.77 -0.23 14.93
C ARG A 245 -6.19 -0.69 13.54
N TRP A 246 -5.38 -1.52 12.89
CA TRP A 246 -5.68 -2.06 11.56
C TRP A 246 -6.85 -3.06 11.59
N ARG A 247 -6.96 -3.86 12.65
CA ARG A 247 -8.13 -4.73 12.88
C ARG A 247 -9.40 -3.91 13.05
N GLN A 248 -9.37 -2.85 13.86
CA GLN A 248 -10.49 -1.92 14.04
C GLN A 248 -10.89 -1.24 12.73
N LEU A 249 -9.93 -0.88 11.87
CA LEU A 249 -10.21 -0.40 10.53
C LEU A 249 -10.98 -1.45 9.72
N GLY A 250 -10.54 -2.71 9.72
CA GLY A 250 -11.26 -3.80 9.04
C GLY A 250 -12.69 -3.96 9.52
N GLU A 251 -12.93 -3.89 10.84
CA GLU A 251 -14.27 -3.92 11.45
C GLU A 251 -15.12 -2.72 11.01
N PHE A 252 -14.53 -1.52 11.02
CA PHE A 252 -15.19 -0.29 10.58
C PHE A 252 -15.58 -0.36 9.10
N LEU A 253 -14.67 -0.79 8.23
CA LEU A 253 -14.90 -0.93 6.79
C LEU A 253 -16.02 -1.93 6.49
N LEU A 254 -16.02 -3.08 7.18
CA LEU A 254 -17.09 -4.06 7.09
C LEU A 254 -18.44 -3.44 7.43
N VAL A 255 -18.55 -2.71 8.55
CA VAL A 255 -19.81 -2.07 8.93
C VAL A 255 -20.19 -0.97 7.94
N LYS A 256 -19.26 -0.10 7.55
CA LYS A 256 -19.52 1.05 6.67
C LYS A 256 -20.04 0.60 5.30
N TYR A 257 -19.45 -0.44 4.73
CA TYR A 257 -19.68 -0.85 3.34
C TYR A 257 -20.47 -2.15 3.15
N LEU A 258 -21.02 -2.72 4.23
CA LEU A 258 -21.85 -3.93 4.19
C LEU A 258 -22.97 -3.83 3.13
N ASP A 259 -23.15 -4.90 2.36
CA ASP A 259 -24.16 -5.05 1.29
C ASP A 259 -24.01 -4.05 0.13
N GLY A 260 -22.84 -3.43 -0.04
CA GLY A 260 -22.61 -2.41 -1.06
C GLY A 260 -23.24 -1.06 -0.73
N ASN A 261 -23.71 -0.87 0.50
CA ASN A 261 -24.21 0.40 1.02
C ASN A 261 -23.06 1.29 1.49
N VAL A 262 -23.38 2.54 1.86
CA VAL A 262 -22.44 3.41 2.58
C VAL A 262 -23.14 3.98 3.81
N LYS A 263 -22.82 3.45 4.99
CA LYS A 263 -23.36 3.97 6.26
C LYS A 263 -22.74 5.33 6.57
N ARG A 264 -23.58 6.25 7.05
CA ARG A 264 -23.17 7.62 7.38
C ARG A 264 -22.38 7.61 8.68
N GLU A 265 -21.30 8.39 8.69
CA GLU A 265 -20.44 8.56 9.84
C GLU A 265 -19.95 10.01 9.92
N GLN A 266 -19.51 10.38 11.12
CA GLN A 266 -18.75 11.59 11.37
C GLN A 266 -17.56 11.22 12.26
N ASP A 267 -16.35 11.54 11.80
CA ASP A 267 -15.10 11.30 12.52
C ASP A 267 -14.90 9.84 12.97
N GLY A 268 -15.38 8.88 12.17
CA GLY A 268 -15.28 7.45 12.46
C GLY A 268 -16.42 6.89 13.32
N GLU A 269 -17.37 7.72 13.74
CA GLU A 269 -18.54 7.29 14.50
C GLU A 269 -19.79 7.21 13.61
N PHE A 270 -20.46 6.06 13.61
CA PHE A 270 -21.67 5.85 12.81
C PHE A 270 -22.85 6.66 13.34
N LEU A 271 -23.49 7.42 12.46
CA LEU A 271 -24.61 8.27 12.83
C LEU A 271 -25.87 7.45 13.11
N ARG A 272 -26.57 7.83 14.18
CA ARG A 272 -27.88 7.27 14.56
C ARG A 272 -28.98 8.32 14.41
N ASN A 273 -30.21 7.86 14.24
CA ASN A 273 -31.40 8.71 14.31
C ASN A 273 -31.79 8.96 15.79
N PRO A 274 -32.76 9.86 16.07
CA PRO A 274 -33.18 10.17 17.45
C PRO A 274 -33.69 8.99 18.28
N TRP A 275 -34.01 7.86 17.63
CA TRP A 275 -34.48 6.63 18.26
C TRP A 275 -33.36 5.61 18.51
N GLY A 276 -32.11 5.95 18.20
CA GLY A 276 -30.95 5.08 18.40
C GLY A 276 -30.71 4.07 17.28
N TYR A 277 -31.52 4.04 16.21
CA TYR A 277 -31.28 3.20 15.04
C TYR A 277 -30.27 3.83 14.08
N PRO A 278 -29.60 3.06 13.20
CA PRO A 278 -28.71 3.62 12.19
C PRO A 278 -29.43 4.66 11.32
N GLN A 279 -28.74 5.76 10.97
CA GLN A 279 -29.25 6.64 9.93
C GLN A 279 -29.36 5.91 8.59
N PRO A 280 -30.31 6.29 7.72
CA PRO A 280 -30.44 5.70 6.38
C PRO A 280 -29.11 5.78 5.61
N PRO A 281 -28.61 4.64 5.10
CA PRO A 281 -27.35 4.62 4.36
C PRO A 281 -27.52 5.30 2.99
N GLN A 282 -26.39 5.56 2.34
CA GLN A 282 -26.35 5.99 0.95
C GLN A 282 -26.23 4.77 0.03
N PHE A 283 -26.81 4.88 -1.16
CA PHE A 283 -26.76 3.88 -2.23
C PHE A 283 -26.16 4.53 -3.48
N PRO A 284 -24.84 4.75 -3.52
CA PRO A 284 -24.21 5.56 -4.57
C PRO A 284 -24.29 4.94 -5.97
N GLY A 285 -24.63 3.64 -6.07
CA GLY A 285 -24.68 2.92 -7.34
C GLY A 285 -23.29 2.77 -7.97
N TYR A 286 -23.27 2.77 -9.30
CA TYR A 286 -22.07 2.64 -10.13
C TYR A 286 -21.70 3.97 -10.80
N ASN A 287 -20.44 4.09 -11.25
CA ASN A 287 -20.00 5.23 -12.05
C ASN A 287 -20.60 5.17 -13.47
N ASP A 288 -20.46 6.28 -14.21
CA ASP A 288 -21.11 6.41 -15.52
C ASP A 288 -20.41 5.57 -16.60
N GLU A 289 -19.10 5.35 -16.47
CA GLU A 289 -18.34 4.44 -17.34
C GLU A 289 -18.90 3.01 -17.25
N TRP A 290 -19.15 2.51 -16.03
CA TRP A 290 -19.74 1.19 -15.85
C TRP A 290 -21.19 1.11 -16.36
N LYS A 291 -22.00 2.15 -16.12
CA LYS A 291 -23.36 2.21 -16.66
C LYS A 291 -23.36 2.17 -18.18
N LYS A 292 -22.43 2.88 -18.83
CA LYS A 292 -22.27 2.87 -20.28
C LYS A 292 -21.98 1.46 -20.80
N GLU A 293 -21.05 0.74 -20.17
CA GLU A 293 -20.74 -0.64 -20.56
C GLU A 293 -21.95 -1.58 -20.38
N VAL A 294 -22.70 -1.44 -19.28
CA VAL A 294 -23.95 -2.20 -19.06
C VAL A 294 -24.95 -1.92 -20.18
N ILE A 295 -25.16 -0.66 -20.56
CA ILE A 295 -26.10 -0.28 -21.63
C ILE A 295 -25.63 -0.85 -22.97
N GLN A 296 -24.34 -0.73 -23.29
CA GLN A 296 -23.78 -1.25 -24.55
C GLN A 296 -23.97 -2.76 -24.70
N GLN A 297 -23.85 -3.51 -23.61
CA GLN A 297 -24.01 -4.97 -23.63
C GLN A 297 -25.48 -5.42 -23.57
N THR A 298 -26.38 -4.60 -23.03
CA THR A 298 -27.76 -5.02 -22.75
C THR A 298 -28.83 -4.32 -23.59
N GLY A 299 -28.47 -3.29 -24.35
CA GLY A 299 -29.40 -2.53 -25.18
C GLY A 299 -30.47 -1.84 -24.35
N ASP A 300 -31.74 -2.02 -24.73
CA ASP A 300 -32.90 -1.42 -24.08
C ASP A 300 -33.48 -2.26 -22.91
N LYS A 301 -32.86 -3.41 -22.60
CA LYS A 301 -33.37 -4.37 -21.59
C LYS A 301 -33.66 -3.72 -20.23
N PHE A 302 -32.86 -2.75 -19.81
CA PHE A 302 -32.98 -2.06 -18.53
C PHE A 302 -33.57 -0.64 -18.62
N GLN A 303 -34.07 -0.25 -19.80
CA GLN A 303 -34.75 1.03 -19.96
C GLN A 303 -36.14 0.98 -19.29
N VAL A 304 -36.42 1.94 -18.42
CA VAL A 304 -37.77 2.10 -17.83
C VAL A 304 -38.74 2.54 -18.92
N LYS A 305 -39.88 1.86 -19.01
CA LYS A 305 -40.96 2.13 -19.97
C LYS A 305 -42.09 2.92 -19.32
#